data_AF-A0A171DN41-F1
#
_entry.id   AF-A0A171DN41-F1
#
_cell.length_a   1.000
_cell.length_b   1.000
_cell.length_c   1.000
_cell.angle_alpha   90.00
_cell.angle_beta   90.00
_cell.angle_gamma   90.00
#
_symmetry.space_group_name_H-M   'P 1'
#
loop_
_entity.id
_entity.type
_entity.pdbx_description
1 polymer ?
#
loop_
_entity_poly.entity_id
_entity_poly.type
_entity_poly.pdbx_seq_one_letter_code
_entity_poly.pdbx_strand_id
1 'polypeptide(L)'
;MLGELPADDLGRALEQLFRLDAVKLNRITPTLEELTLSGAHTETWAMLARALPALLPAAGDRPATGLADLLAVAVKAAALAGARADVPGLAELAARKGRSRPAEEARGLLQTISPA
;
A
#
# COMPACT_ATOMS: atom_id res chain seq x y z
N MET A 1 27.87 34.12 2.93
CA MET A 1 26.56 34.03 2.26
C MET A 1 26.18 32.55 2.23
N LEU A 2 25.31 32.13 3.14
CA LEU A 2 24.73 30.78 3.16
C LEU A 2 23.23 30.97 2.96
N GLY A 3 22.66 30.31 1.97
CA GLY A 3 21.26 30.43 1.56
C GLY A 3 21.20 30.57 0.03
N GLU A 4 20.48 29.77 -0.73
CA GLU A 4 19.43 28.79 -0.44
C GLU A 4 19.62 27.69 -1.50
N LEU A 5 19.98 26.48 -1.09
CA LEU A 5 19.83 25.33 -1.99
C LEU A 5 18.32 25.06 -2.07
N PRO A 6 17.70 25.03 -3.27
CA PRO A 6 16.27 25.23 -3.39
C PRO A 6 15.55 24.04 -2.78
N ALA A 7 14.85 24.25 -1.67
CA ALA A 7 13.91 23.27 -1.13
C ALA A 7 12.92 22.79 -2.22
N ASP A 8 12.68 23.62 -3.24
CA ASP A 8 11.91 23.32 -4.44
C ASP A 8 12.52 22.22 -5.32
N ASP A 9 13.84 22.14 -5.49
CA ASP A 9 14.49 21.13 -6.32
C ASP A 9 14.49 19.76 -5.65
N LEU A 10 14.70 19.74 -4.33
CA LEU A 10 14.54 18.52 -3.53
C LEU A 10 13.07 18.08 -3.49
N GLY A 11 12.14 19.02 -3.33
CA GLY A 11 10.71 18.77 -3.36
C GLY A 11 10.27 18.12 -4.68
N ARG A 12 10.77 18.61 -5.82
CA ARG A 12 10.49 18.04 -7.15
C ARG A 12 11.14 16.68 -7.38
N ALA A 13 12.37 16.48 -6.91
CA ALA A 13 13.03 15.18 -7.01
C ALA A 13 12.29 14.11 -6.18
N LEU A 14 11.87 14.47 -4.96
CA LEU A 14 11.03 13.62 -4.12
C LEU A 14 9.67 13.38 -4.78
N GLU A 15 9.02 14.40 -5.31
CA GLU A 15 7.75 14.27 -6.02
C GLU A 15 7.86 13.32 -7.23
N GLN A 16 8.96 13.38 -8.00
CA GLN A 16 9.21 12.47 -9.11
C GLN A 16 9.46 11.04 -8.65
N LEU A 17 10.22 10.83 -7.58
CA LEU A 17 10.44 9.50 -7.00
C LEU A 17 9.12 8.87 -6.51
N PHE A 18 8.31 9.65 -5.77
CA PHE A 18 6.97 9.23 -5.36
C PHE A 18 6.06 8.93 -6.56
N ARG A 19 6.14 9.73 -7.63
CA ARG A 19 5.38 9.52 -8.86
C ARG A 19 5.82 8.25 -9.59
N LEU A 20 7.11 7.95 -9.62
CA LEU A 20 7.63 6.75 -10.28
C LEU A 20 7.17 5.48 -9.56
N ASP A 21 7.23 5.43 -8.23
CA ASP A 21 6.74 4.29 -7.48
C ASP A 21 5.21 4.18 -7.52
N ALA A 22 4.50 5.32 -7.49
CA ALA A 22 3.06 5.34 -7.73
C ALA A 22 2.66 4.82 -9.13
N VAL A 23 3.40 5.20 -10.19
CA VAL A 23 3.17 4.71 -11.55
C VAL A 23 3.44 3.21 -11.64
N LYS A 24 4.44 2.68 -10.91
CA LYS A 24 4.67 1.24 -10.83
C LYS A 24 3.50 0.53 -10.16
N LEU A 25 3.00 1.03 -9.03
CA LEU A 25 1.84 0.43 -8.34
C LEU A 25 0.64 0.34 -9.27
N ASN A 26 0.26 1.44 -9.91
CA ASN A 26 -0.87 1.46 -10.85
C ASN A 26 -0.71 0.47 -12.02
N ARG A 27 0.52 0.16 -12.44
CA ARG A 27 0.78 -0.78 -13.53
C ARG A 27 0.73 -2.25 -13.11
N ILE A 28 1.16 -2.55 -11.88
CA ILE A 28 1.19 -3.95 -11.40
C ILE A 28 -0.14 -4.38 -10.81
N THR A 29 -0.92 -3.46 -10.22
CA THR A 29 -2.17 -3.78 -9.51
C THR A 29 -3.17 -4.57 -10.37
N PRO A 30 -3.45 -4.20 -11.64
CA PRO A 30 -4.38 -4.98 -12.48
C PRO A 30 -3.90 -6.42 -12.71
N THR A 31 -2.60 -6.61 -12.95
CA THR A 31 -2.03 -7.95 -13.11
C THR A 31 -2.13 -8.78 -11.82
N LEU A 32 -1.92 -8.16 -10.66
CA LEU A 32 -2.07 -8.85 -9.37
C LEU A 32 -3.54 -9.22 -9.07
N GLU A 33 -4.49 -8.36 -9.47
CA GLU A 33 -5.92 -8.67 -9.40
C GLU A 33 -6.26 -9.87 -10.29
N GLU A 34 -5.79 -9.90 -11.54
CA GLU A 34 -6.00 -11.04 -12.44
C GLU A 34 -5.38 -12.34 -11.90
N LEU A 35 -4.16 -12.28 -11.36
CA LEU A 35 -3.51 -13.43 -10.71
C LEU A 35 -4.31 -13.94 -9.50
N THR A 36 -4.82 -13.02 -8.68
CA THR A 36 -5.67 -13.36 -7.53
C THR A 36 -6.93 -14.10 -7.98
N LEU A 37 -7.62 -13.58 -9.00
CA LEU A 37 -8.88 -14.14 -9.50
C LEU A 37 -8.70 -15.43 -10.32
N SER A 38 -7.51 -15.66 -10.90
CA SER A 38 -7.19 -16.89 -11.63
C SER A 38 -6.74 -18.05 -10.75
N GLY A 39 -6.73 -17.87 -9.42
CA GLY A 39 -6.46 -18.92 -8.45
C GLY A 39 -5.11 -18.81 -7.74
N ALA A 40 -4.22 -17.90 -8.15
CA ALA A 40 -2.93 -17.65 -7.49
C ALA A 40 -3.06 -16.71 -6.27
N HIS A 41 -4.18 -16.77 -5.55
CA HIS A 41 -4.48 -15.85 -4.44
C HIS A 41 -3.55 -16.07 -3.24
N THR A 42 -3.12 -17.30 -2.98
CA THR A 42 -2.20 -17.61 -1.87
C THR A 42 -0.81 -17.03 -2.14
N GLU A 43 -0.28 -17.23 -3.34
CA GLU A 43 1.01 -16.69 -3.79
C GLU A 43 0.98 -15.16 -3.88
N THR A 44 -0.11 -14.61 -4.42
CA THR A 44 -0.31 -13.16 -4.53
C THR A 44 -0.36 -12.53 -3.14
N TRP A 45 -1.08 -13.13 -2.20
CA TRP A 45 -1.09 -12.69 -0.81
C TRP A 45 0.31 -12.75 -0.19
N ALA A 46 1.03 -13.87 -0.30
CA ALA A 46 2.36 -14.03 0.29
C ALA A 46 3.36 -12.97 -0.24
N MET A 47 3.29 -12.66 -1.53
CA MET A 47 4.08 -11.59 -2.13
C MET A 47 3.70 -10.21 -1.58
N LEU A 48 2.40 -9.90 -1.53
CA LEU A 48 1.89 -8.63 -1.02
C LEU A 48 2.21 -8.42 0.45
N ALA A 49 2.02 -9.44 1.30
CA ALA A 49 2.33 -9.37 2.73
C ALA A 49 3.80 -9.02 2.99
N ARG A 50 4.72 -9.50 2.15
CA ARG A 50 6.16 -9.17 2.22
C ARG A 50 6.48 -7.77 1.69
N ALA A 51 5.77 -7.31 0.66
CA ALA A 51 6.01 -6.02 0.02
C ALA A 51 5.37 -4.85 0.79
N LEU A 52 4.21 -5.07 1.41
CA LEU A 52 3.40 -4.03 2.06
C LEU A 52 4.18 -3.19 3.07
N PRO A 53 5.00 -3.75 3.99
CA PRO A 53 5.74 -2.95 4.97
C PRO A 53 6.64 -1.86 4.33
N ALA A 54 7.17 -2.11 3.13
CA ALA A 54 8.00 -1.14 2.41
C ALA A 54 7.18 -0.12 1.59
N LEU A 55 5.91 -0.42 1.31
CA LEU A 55 5.01 0.42 0.51
C LEU A 55 4.08 1.29 1.36
N LEU A 56 3.93 0.95 2.64
CA LEU A 56 3.11 1.69 3.57
C LEU A 56 3.79 3.03 3.92
N PRO A 57 3.05 4.15 3.88
CA PRO A 57 3.62 5.46 4.17
C PRO A 57 3.99 5.56 5.66
N ALA A 58 5.16 6.15 5.94
CA ALA A 58 5.53 6.50 7.30
C ALA A 58 4.53 7.48 7.92
N ALA A 59 4.55 7.61 9.25
CA ALA A 59 3.65 8.51 9.97
C ALA A 59 3.81 9.96 9.47
N GLY A 60 2.70 10.56 9.02
CA GLY A 60 2.68 11.92 8.46
C GLY A 60 2.86 11.99 6.95
N ASP A 61 3.40 10.95 6.31
CA ASP A 61 3.61 10.94 4.86
C ASP A 61 2.32 10.68 4.08
N ARG A 62 2.23 11.28 2.89
CA ARG A 62 1.11 11.05 1.99
C ARG A 62 1.21 9.64 1.39
N PRO A 63 0.12 8.85 1.37
CA PRO A 63 0.08 7.59 0.66
C PRO A 63 0.43 7.76 -0.82
N ALA A 64 1.20 6.82 -1.38
CA ALA A 64 1.44 6.76 -2.81
C ALA A 64 0.13 6.59 -3.58
N THR A 65 0.03 7.21 -4.76
CA THR A 65 -1.09 6.97 -5.68
C THR A 65 -1.11 5.49 -6.07
N GLY A 66 -2.29 4.87 -6.05
CA GLY A 66 -2.46 3.43 -6.32
C GLY A 66 -2.35 2.53 -5.09
N LEU A 67 -1.91 3.04 -3.93
CA LEU A 67 -1.84 2.23 -2.70
C LEU A 67 -3.22 1.71 -2.28
N ALA A 68 -4.28 2.50 -2.43
CA ALA A 68 -5.64 2.05 -2.15
C ALA A 68 -6.03 0.84 -3.01
N ASP A 69 -5.76 0.89 -4.31
CA ASP A 69 -6.08 -0.22 -5.22
C ASP A 69 -5.25 -1.46 -4.91
N LEU A 70 -3.96 -1.29 -4.57
CA LEU A 70 -3.11 -2.39 -4.13
C LEU A 70 -3.61 -3.03 -2.83
N LEU A 71 -4.03 -2.22 -1.85
CA LEU A 71 -4.61 -2.72 -0.60
C LEU A 71 -5.91 -3.47 -0.86
N ALA A 72 -6.75 -3.00 -1.79
CA ALA A 72 -7.96 -3.72 -2.18
C ALA A 72 -7.66 -5.11 -2.80
N VAL A 73 -6.62 -5.23 -3.63
CA VAL A 73 -6.13 -6.53 -4.13
C VAL A 73 -5.65 -7.40 -2.95
N ALA A 74 -4.90 -6.81 -2.02
CA ALA A 74 -4.41 -7.53 -0.84
C ALA A 74 -5.55 -8.06 0.04
N VAL A 75 -6.63 -7.28 0.23
CA VAL A 75 -7.84 -7.71 0.94
C VAL A 75 -8.44 -8.94 0.25
N LYS A 76 -8.63 -8.89 -1.07
CA LYS A 76 -9.20 -10.01 -1.83
C LYS A 76 -8.32 -11.25 -1.76
N ALA A 77 -7.02 -11.10 -1.98
CA ALA A 77 -6.06 -12.19 -1.94
C ALA A 77 -6.01 -12.84 -0.54
N ALA A 78 -5.96 -12.03 0.53
CA ALA A 78 -5.99 -12.51 1.91
C ALA A 78 -7.29 -13.23 2.25
N ALA A 79 -8.44 -12.70 1.82
CA ALA A 79 -9.74 -13.30 2.07
C ALA A 79 -9.86 -14.67 1.39
N LEU A 80 -9.48 -14.76 0.11
CA LEU A 80 -9.49 -16.02 -0.65
C LEU A 80 -8.49 -17.03 -0.09
N ALA A 81 -7.33 -16.57 0.38
CA ALA A 81 -6.32 -17.43 1.00
C ALA A 81 -6.65 -17.85 2.44
N GLY A 82 -7.70 -17.30 3.06
CA GLY A 82 -7.98 -17.49 4.48
C GLY A 82 -6.82 -17.03 5.39
N ALA A 83 -6.10 -15.99 4.95
CA ALA A 83 -4.83 -15.61 5.54
C ALA A 83 -4.99 -15.07 6.97
N ARG A 84 -3.98 -15.35 7.79
CA ARG A 84 -3.77 -14.72 9.10
C ARG A 84 -2.35 -14.19 9.14
N ALA A 85 -2.18 -12.92 9.47
CA ALA A 85 -0.87 -12.29 9.43
C ALA A 85 -0.84 -11.01 10.28
N ASP A 86 0.37 -10.67 10.70
CA ASP A 86 0.72 -9.34 11.16
C ASP A 86 1.52 -8.62 10.07
N VAL A 87 1.08 -7.42 9.68
CA VAL A 87 1.71 -6.60 8.65
C VAL A 87 2.16 -5.28 9.28
N PRO A 88 3.47 -5.11 9.51
CA PRO A 88 4.02 -3.88 10.10
C PRO A 88 3.55 -2.63 9.36
N GLY A 89 3.17 -1.58 10.10
CA GLY A 89 2.70 -0.31 9.54
C GLY A 89 1.22 -0.28 9.14
N LEU A 90 0.55 -1.43 9.02
CA LEU A 90 -0.82 -1.49 8.53
C LEU A 90 -1.81 -0.91 9.55
N ALA A 91 -1.62 -1.23 10.84
CA ALA A 91 -2.40 -0.69 11.95
C ALA A 91 -2.32 0.84 12.03
N GLU A 92 -1.14 1.41 11.80
CA GLU A 92 -0.92 2.86 11.81
C GLU A 92 -1.63 3.55 10.64
N LEU A 93 -1.57 2.97 9.44
CA LEU A 93 -2.32 3.48 8.28
C LEU A 93 -3.84 3.42 8.52
N ALA A 94 -4.33 2.33 9.11
CA ALA A 94 -5.74 2.17 9.45
C ALA A 94 -6.22 3.14 10.56
N ALA A 95 -5.33 3.54 11.47
CA ALA A 95 -5.63 4.46 12.57
C ALA A 95 -5.67 5.94 12.15
N ARG A 96 -5.26 6.28 10.91
CA ARG A 96 -5.24 7.68 10.45
C ARG A 96 -6.64 8.32 10.49
N LYS A 97 -6.70 9.55 11.02
CA LYS A 97 -7.92 10.35 11.09
C LYS A 97 -8.36 10.79 9.69
N GLY A 98 -9.67 10.76 9.45
CA GLY A 98 -10.27 11.13 8.17
C GLY A 98 -10.73 9.93 7.34
N ARG A 99 -11.65 10.19 6.40
CA ARG A 99 -12.14 9.21 5.42
C ARG A 99 -11.27 9.28 4.17
N SER A 100 -10.19 8.52 4.17
CA SER A 100 -9.35 8.34 2.99
C SER A 100 -9.41 6.89 2.55
N ARG A 101 -9.52 6.66 1.25
CA ARG A 101 -9.62 5.32 0.68
C ARG A 101 -8.46 4.39 1.12
N PRO A 102 -7.17 4.80 1.13
CA PRO A 102 -6.10 3.95 1.65
C PRO A 102 -6.28 3.53 3.12
N ALA A 103 -6.79 4.43 3.97
CA ALA A 103 -7.05 4.10 5.38
C ALA A 103 -8.25 3.15 5.54
N GLU A 104 -9.26 3.26 4.69
CA GLU A 104 -10.41 2.34 4.66
C GLU A 104 -10.01 0.94 4.20
N GLU A 105 -9.25 0.83 3.11
CA GLU A 105 -8.73 -0.45 2.63
C GLU A 105 -7.76 -1.09 3.63
N ALA A 106 -6.94 -0.30 4.32
CA ALA A 106 -6.08 -0.79 5.39
C ALA A 106 -6.88 -1.39 6.57
N ARG A 107 -8.01 -0.77 6.94
CA ARG A 107 -8.94 -1.34 7.95
C ARG A 107 -9.56 -2.63 7.45
N GLY A 108 -10.01 -2.67 6.20
CA GLY A 108 -10.54 -3.88 5.58
C GLY A 108 -9.51 -5.02 5.58
N LEU A 109 -8.25 -4.69 5.31
CA LEU A 109 -7.17 -5.67 5.33
C LEU A 109 -6.92 -6.21 6.74
N LEU A 110 -6.82 -5.33 7.74
CA LEU A 110 -6.68 -5.75 9.15
C LEU A 110 -7.80 -6.68 9.59
N GLN A 111 -9.05 -6.34 9.26
CA GLN A 111 -10.20 -7.20 9.60
C GLN A 111 -10.11 -8.57 8.93
N THR A 112 -9.57 -8.64 7.71
CA THR A 112 -9.44 -9.87 6.95
C THR A 112 -8.35 -10.80 7.52
N ILE A 113 -7.23 -10.24 7.98
CA ILE A 113 -6.05 -11.01 8.41
C ILE A 113 -5.94 -11.19 9.93
N SER A 114 -6.77 -10.51 10.72
CA SER A 114 -6.79 -10.68 12.17
C SER A 114 -7.38 -12.03 12.55
N PRO A 115 -6.88 -12.68 13.63
CA PRO A 115 -7.56 -13.82 14.24
C PRO A 115 -8.96 -13.39 14.73
N ALA A 116 -9.94 -14.28 14.55
CA ALA A 116 -11.29 -14.10 15.08
C ALA A 116 -11.33 -14.33 16.60
#